data_AF-A0A2S9QSJ6-F1
#
_entry.id   AF-A0A2S9QSJ6-F1
#
_cell.length_a   1.000
_cell.length_b   1.000
_cell.length_c   1.000
_cell.angle_alpha   90.00
_cell.angle_beta   90.00
_cell.angle_gamma   90.00
#
_symmetry.space_group_name_H-M   'P 1'
#
loop_
_entity.id
_entity.type
_entity.pdbx_description
1 polymer ?
#
loop_
_entity_poly.entity_id
_entity_poly.type
_entity_poly.pdbx_seq_one_letter_code
_entity_poly.pdbx_strand_id
1 'polypeptide(L)'
;MIGIDSPEVAPWVGTLGVVSGLAILLLFAITLLWSIQRMRARKLAFWVPLAAGGIAVVLALVIPMIALAGTPEIMQQLESDPSGSLDRMMQYLQSGGME
;
A
#
# COMPACT_ATOMS: atom_id res chain seq x y z
N MET A 1 13.58 11.15 16.69
CA MET A 1 13.61 9.92 15.88
C MET A 1 13.07 8.81 16.76
N ILE A 2 11.92 8.24 16.40
CA ILE A 2 11.35 7.06 17.09
C ILE A 2 12.34 5.91 16.89
N GLY A 3 12.91 5.38 17.98
CA GLY A 3 14.00 4.40 17.99
C GLY A 3 13.56 3.01 17.51
N ILE A 4 13.14 2.93 16.25
CA ILE A 4 12.85 1.69 15.53
C ILE A 4 13.94 1.56 14.48
N ASP A 5 15.10 1.02 14.88
CA ASP A 5 16.26 0.91 14.00
C ASP A 5 16.07 -0.14 12.90
N SER A 6 15.07 -1.02 13.02
CA SER A 6 14.62 -1.96 11.99
C SER A 6 13.22 -2.51 12.31
N PRO A 7 12.14 -1.95 11.72
CA PRO A 7 10.84 -2.62 11.80
C PRO A 7 10.94 -3.95 11.06
N GLU A 8 10.86 -5.07 11.79
CA GLU A 8 10.81 -6.40 11.19
C GLU A 8 9.47 -6.55 10.44
N VAL A 9 9.50 -6.25 9.14
CA VAL A 9 8.40 -6.52 8.23
C VAL A 9 8.43 -7.99 7.83
N ALA A 10 7.25 -8.61 7.77
CA ALA A 10 7.16 -10.02 7.39
C ALA A 10 7.83 -10.25 6.01
N PRO A 11 8.63 -11.31 5.81
CA PRO A 11 9.47 -11.48 4.62
C PRO A 11 8.69 -11.45 3.30
N TRP A 12 7.41 -11.86 3.33
CA TRP A 12 6.53 -11.90 2.18
C TRP A 12 6.03 -10.51 1.73
N VAL A 13 6.11 -9.48 2.58
CA VAL A 13 5.66 -8.12 2.25
C VAL A 13 6.48 -7.54 1.09
N GLY A 14 7.80 -7.81 1.09
CA GLY A 14 8.68 -7.42 -0.02
C GLY A 14 8.27 -8.09 -1.34
N THR A 15 8.01 -9.40 -1.30
CA THR A 15 7.52 -10.14 -2.48
C THR A 15 6.17 -9.61 -2.96
N LEU A 16 5.24 -9.34 -2.04
CA LEU A 16 3.93 -8.77 -2.37
C LEU A 16 4.09 -7.41 -3.08
N GLY A 17 4.97 -6.54 -2.56
CA GLY A 17 5.28 -5.25 -3.17
C GLY A 17 5.84 -5.37 -4.60
N VAL A 18 6.77 -6.29 -4.83
CA VAL A 18 7.34 -6.52 -6.17
C VAL A 18 6.28 -7.07 -7.14
N VAL A 19 5.53 -8.09 -6.72
CA VAL A 19 4.50 -8.72 -7.57
C VAL A 19 3.39 -7.73 -7.91
N SER A 20 2.93 -6.94 -6.94
CA SER A 20 1.91 -5.92 -7.18
C SER A 20 2.41 -4.79 -8.08
N GLY A 21 3.66 -4.33 -7.90
CA GLY A 21 4.27 -3.36 -8.80
C GLY A 21 4.33 -3.85 -10.25
N LEU A 22 4.73 -5.11 -10.46
CA LEU A 22 4.72 -5.74 -11.79
C LEU A 22 3.30 -5.87 -12.36
N ALA A 23 2.31 -6.22 -11.54
CA ALA A 23 0.92 -6.32 -11.96
C ALA A 23 0.36 -4.96 -12.41
N ILE A 24 0.66 -3.87 -11.69
CA ILE A 24 0.26 -2.51 -12.07
C ILE A 24 0.95 -2.10 -13.37
N LEU A 25 2.24 -2.39 -13.52
CA LEU A 25 2.98 -2.09 -14.75
C LEU A 25 2.37 -2.82 -15.96
N LEU A 26 2.02 -4.11 -15.80
CA LEU A 26 1.33 -4.90 -16.81
C LEU A 26 -0.05 -4.32 -17.14
N LEU A 27 -0.82 -3.93 -16.11
CA LEU A 27 -2.12 -3.30 -16.30
C LEU A 27 -2.00 -2.04 -17.17
N PHE A 28 -1.01 -1.18 -16.90
CA PHE A 28 -0.75 0.00 -17.72
C PHE A 28 -0.34 -0.36 -19.16
N ALA A 29 0.57 -1.32 -19.32
CA ALA A 29 1.03 -1.75 -20.64
C ALA A 29 -0.13 -2.29 -21.51
N ILE A 30 -0.95 -3.17 -20.93
CA ILE A 30 -2.13 -3.73 -21.60
C ILE A 30 -3.13 -2.62 -21.96
N THR A 31 -3.41 -1.72 -21.01
CA THR A 31 -4.33 -0.60 -21.21
C THR A 31 -3.87 0.30 -22.36
N LEU A 32 -2.56 0.60 -22.42
CA LEU A 32 -1.97 1.40 -23.49
C LEU A 32 -2.09 0.70 -24.84
N LEU A 33 -1.68 -0.57 -24.92
CA LEU A 33 -1.74 -1.36 -26.16
C LEU A 33 -3.17 -1.46 -26.70
N TRP A 34 -4.13 -1.77 -25.83
CA TRP A 34 -5.54 -1.85 -26.19
C TRP A 34 -6.12 -0.49 -26.59
N SER A 35 -5.75 0.58 -25.89
CA SER A 35 -6.16 1.93 -26.25
C SER A 35 -5.68 2.28 -27.66
N ILE A 36 -4.40 2.03 -27.97
CA ILE A 36 -3.83 2.26 -29.30
C ILE A 36 -4.53 1.40 -30.36
N GLN A 37 -4.72 0.11 -30.12
CA GLN A 37 -5.39 -0.79 -31.07
C GLN A 37 -6.82 -0.32 -31.38
N ARG A 38 -7.54 0.19 -30.37
CA ARG A 38 -8.91 0.69 -30.51
C ARG A 38 -8.98 2.03 -31.22
N MET A 39 -8.02 2.93 -30.97
CA MET A 39 -7.85 4.18 -31.72
C MET A 39 -7.53 3.90 -33.20
N ARG A 40 -6.68 2.92 -33.49
CA ARG A 40 -6.40 2.48 -34.88
C ARG A 40 -7.65 1.93 -35.57
N ALA A 41 -8.53 1.27 -34.82
CA ALA A 41 -9.83 0.80 -35.30
C ALA A 41 -10.91 1.91 -35.38
N ARG A 42 -10.56 3.18 -35.09
CA ARG A 42 -11.47 4.34 -35.04
C ARG A 42 -12.64 4.15 -34.06
N LYS A 43 -12.45 3.37 -33.00
CA LYS A 43 -13.44 3.11 -31.94
C LYS A 43 -13.11 3.94 -30.70
N LEU A 44 -14.13 4.32 -29.94
CA LEU A 44 -13.95 5.06 -28.68
C LEU A 44 -13.14 4.23 -27.67
N ALA A 45 -11.96 4.72 -27.32
CA ALA A 45 -11.05 4.06 -26.37
C ALA A 45 -11.33 4.42 -24.90
N PHE A 46 -12.14 5.45 -24.64
CA PHE A 46 -12.32 6.10 -23.33
C PHE A 46 -12.58 5.15 -22.14
N TRP A 47 -13.38 4.10 -22.33
CA TRP A 47 -13.71 3.15 -21.26
C TRP A 47 -12.55 2.27 -20.81
N VAL A 48 -11.54 2.06 -21.67
CA VAL A 48 -10.39 1.18 -21.38
C VAL A 48 -9.49 1.77 -20.29
N PRO A 49 -8.97 3.01 -20.42
CA PRO A 49 -8.19 3.63 -19.35
C PRO A 49 -9.03 3.94 -18.11
N LEU A 50 -10.34 4.22 -18.25
CA LEU A 50 -11.21 4.44 -17.10
C LEU A 50 -11.35 3.17 -16.23
N ALA A 51 -11.60 2.01 -16.86
CA ALA A 51 -11.69 0.74 -16.14
C ALA A 51 -10.34 0.35 -15.51
N ALA A 52 -9.24 0.52 -16.24
CA ALA A 52 -7.90 0.24 -15.73
C ALA A 52 -7.52 1.14 -14.55
N GLY A 53 -7.86 2.43 -14.62
CA GLY A 53 -7.69 3.35 -13.50
C GLY A 53 -8.49 2.93 -12.27
N GLY A 54 -9.75 2.51 -12.47
CA GLY A 54 -10.57 1.95 -11.38
C GLY A 54 -9.94 0.72 -10.73
N ILE A 55 -9.44 -0.22 -11.52
CA ILE A 55 -8.72 -1.40 -11.02
C ILE A 55 -7.47 -0.99 -10.24
N ALA A 56 -6.69 -0.05 -10.76
CA ALA A 56 -5.47 0.43 -10.10
C ALA A 56 -5.77 1.08 -8.73
N VAL A 57 -6.85 1.85 -8.61
CA VAL A 57 -7.28 2.44 -7.34
C VAL A 57 -7.65 1.35 -6.33
N VAL A 58 -8.41 0.34 -6.76
CA VAL A 58 -8.78 -0.79 -5.90
C VAL A 58 -7.53 -1.51 -5.40
N LEU A 59 -6.57 -1.80 -6.29
CA LEU A 59 -5.30 -2.43 -5.92
C LEU A 59 -4.51 -1.57 -4.93
N ALA A 60 -4.43 -0.26 -5.16
CA ALA A 60 -3.72 0.68 -4.30
C ALA A 60 -4.31 0.76 -2.88
N LEU A 61 -5.61 0.52 -2.71
CA LEU A 61 -6.25 0.47 -1.39
C LEU A 61 -6.13 -0.91 -0.73
N VAL A 62 -6.32 -1.99 -1.50
CA VAL A 62 -6.41 -3.35 -0.96
C VAL A 62 -5.03 -3.90 -0.59
N ILE A 63 -4.00 -3.66 -1.39
CA ILE A 63 -2.66 -4.23 -1.14
C ILE A 63 -2.06 -3.75 0.19
N PRO A 64 -2.08 -2.45 0.53
CA PRO A 64 -1.62 -1.99 1.84
C PRO A 64 -2.47 -2.55 2.99
N MET A 65 -3.78 -2.69 2.81
CA MET A 65 -4.65 -3.30 3.83
C MET A 65 -4.27 -4.76 4.09
N ILE A 66 -3.97 -5.54 3.05
CA ILE A 66 -3.50 -6.91 3.19
C ILE A 66 -2.13 -6.93 3.89
N ALA A 67 -1.22 -6.05 3.51
CA ALA A 67 0.10 -5.97 4.13
C ALA A 67 -0.01 -5.69 5.64
N LEU A 68 -0.86 -4.72 6.03
CA LEU A 68 -1.07 -4.36 7.43
C LEU A 68 -1.83 -5.44 8.22
N ALA A 69 -2.86 -6.06 7.63
CA ALA A 69 -3.63 -7.11 8.29
C ALA A 69 -2.84 -8.42 8.43
N GLY A 70 -1.90 -8.67 7.52
CA GLY A 70 -1.05 -9.85 7.51
C GLY A 70 0.15 -9.77 8.45
N THR A 71 0.40 -8.63 9.09
CA THR A 71 1.49 -8.43 10.06
C THR A 71 0.94 -8.29 11.50
N PRO A 72 0.46 -9.38 12.12
CA PRO A 72 0.09 -9.38 13.54
C PRO A 72 1.30 -9.08 14.45
N GLU A 73 2.52 -9.23 13.93
CA GLU A 73 3.76 -8.91 14.64
C GLU A 73 3.88 -7.44 14.99
N ILE A 74 3.22 -6.52 14.27
CA ILE A 74 3.21 -5.10 14.66
C ILE A 74 2.47 -4.92 15.99
N MET A 75 1.30 -5.55 16.17
CA MET A 75 0.58 -5.51 17.46
C MET A 75 1.35 -6.22 18.57
N GLN A 76 2.00 -7.35 18.26
CA GLN A 76 2.80 -8.07 19.25
C GLN A 76 4.09 -7.31 19.63
N GLN A 77 4.76 -6.64 18.69
CA GLN A 77 5.89 -5.76 18.95
C GLN A 77 5.48 -4.54 19.79
N LEU A 78 4.26 -4.03 19.60
CA LEU A 78 3.67 -2.97 20.42
C LEU A 78 3.33 -3.44 21.85
N GLU A 79 2.82 -4.66 22.03
CA GLU A 79 2.53 -5.23 23.36
C GLU A 79 3.78 -5.67 24.11
N SER A 80 4.80 -6.15 23.39
CA SER A 80 6.07 -6.61 23.97
C SER A 80 7.15 -5.52 24.00
N ASP A 81 6.81 -4.28 23.60
CA ASP A 81 7.74 -3.16 23.58
C ASP A 81 8.26 -2.80 24.99
N PRO A 82 9.53 -3.12 25.32
CA PRO A 82 10.10 -2.79 26.63
C PRO A 82 10.47 -1.31 26.74
N SER A 83 10.43 -0.56 25.65
CA SER A 83 10.90 0.83 25.56
C SER A 83 9.84 1.87 25.92
N GLY A 84 8.59 1.43 26.17
CA GLY A 84 7.48 2.30 26.54
C GLY A 84 7.14 3.32 25.44
N SER A 85 7.31 2.97 24.16
CA SER A 85 7.04 3.90 23.06
C SER A 85 5.55 4.27 23.00
N LEU A 86 4.66 3.33 23.36
CA LEU A 86 3.24 3.59 23.58
C LEU A 86 3.00 4.56 24.74
N ASP A 87 3.69 4.38 25.86
CA ASP A 87 3.57 5.29 27.02
C ASP A 87 4.05 6.69 26.67
N ARG A 88 5.15 6.83 25.91
CA ARG A 88 5.63 8.11 25.38
C ARG A 88 4.63 8.74 24.42
N MET A 89 4.03 7.95 23.53
CA MET A 89 3.03 8.44 22.57
C MET A 89 1.74 8.88 23.29
N MET A 90 1.28 8.11 24.27
CA MET A 90 0.16 8.47 25.15
C MET A 90 0.49 9.73 25.95
N GLN A 91 1.71 9.84 26.46
CA GLN A 91 2.19 11.03 27.14
C GLN A 91 2.20 12.23 26.20
N TYR A 92 2.65 12.10 24.94
CA TYR A 92 2.58 13.17 23.93
C TYR A 92 1.14 13.55 23.57
N LEU A 93 0.20 12.61 23.52
CA LEU A 93 -1.20 12.90 23.26
C LEU A 93 -1.87 13.57 24.48
N GLN A 94 -1.48 13.19 25.69
CA GLN A 94 -1.95 13.79 26.94
C GLN A 94 -1.29 15.15 27.22
N SER A 95 -0.02 15.33 26.86
CA SER A 95 0.74 16.57 27.05
C SER A 95 0.61 17.53 25.87
N GLY A 96 0.24 17.04 24.69
CA GLY A 96 0.10 17.79 23.44
C GLY A 96 -1.35 18.09 23.05
N GLY A 97 -2.29 17.92 23.98
CA GLY A 97 -3.67 18.40 23.85
C GLY A 97 -3.91 19.79 24.43
N MET A 98 -2.88 20.45 24.96
CA MET A 98 -2.94 21.80 25.56
C MET A 98 -1.58 22.50 25.41
N GLU A 99 -1.22 22.93 24.19
CA GLU A 99 -0.53 24.20 23.85
C GLU A 99 -0.53 24.36 22.31
#